data_AF-A0A1G7JSR5-F1
#
_entry.id   AF-A0A1G7JSR5-F1
#
_cell.length_a   1.000
_cell.length_b   1.000
_cell.length_c   1.000
_cell.angle_alpha   90.00
_cell.angle_beta   90.00
_cell.angle_gamma   90.00
#
_symmetry.space_group_name_H-M   'P 1'
#
loop_
_entity.id
_entity.type
_entity.pdbx_description
1 polymer ?
#
loop_
_entity_poly.entity_id
_entity_poly.type
_entity_poly.pdbx_seq_one_letter_code
_entity_poly.pdbx_strand_id
1 'polypeptide(L)' 'MKTIDKTKTFDAVKMMREVRNKIGSETQNMTYSELKKYIEKQMKESKLKPIGK' A
#
# COMPACT_ATOMS: atom_id res chain seq x y z
N MET A 1 20.90 13.82 32.12
CA MET A 1 19.58 13.28 31.75
C MET A 1 19.64 12.95 30.25
N LYS A 2 19.68 11.66 29.88
CA LYS A 2 19.75 11.25 28.46
C LYS A 2 18.33 11.28 27.87
N THR A 3 18.03 12.28 27.05
CA THR A 3 16.84 12.29 26.20
C THR A 3 17.10 11.37 25.00
N ILE A 4 16.86 10.07 25.18
CA ILE A 4 16.86 9.13 24.07
C ILE A 4 15.53 9.35 23.36
N ASP A 5 15.59 10.05 22.24
CA ASP A 5 14.49 10.23 21.32
C ASP A 5 13.83 8.86 21.07
N LYS A 6 12.56 8.75 21.44
CA LYS A 6 11.68 7.64 21.07
C LYS A 6 11.47 7.68 19.55
N THR A 7 12.51 7.37 18.80
CA THR A 7 12.43 6.97 17.41
C THR A 7 11.64 5.66 17.41
N LYS A 8 10.32 5.77 17.22
CA LYS A 8 9.48 4.61 16.94
C LYS A 8 10.18 3.85 15.82
N THR A 9 10.67 2.66 16.12
CA THR A 9 11.31 1.76 15.15
C THR A 9 10.31 1.53 14.02
N PHE A 10 10.49 2.25 12.92
CA PHE A 10 9.63 2.15 11.75
C PHE A 10 9.86 0.78 11.13
N ASP A 11 8.99 -0.17 11.47
CA ASP A 11 9.05 -1.51 10.92
C ASP A 11 8.42 -1.51 9.52
N ALA A 12 9.27 -1.21 8.53
CA ALA A 12 8.90 -1.20 7.12
C ALA A 12 8.36 -2.56 6.66
N VAL A 13 8.86 -3.66 7.22
CA VAL A 13 8.41 -5.02 6.88
C VAL A 13 7.00 -5.24 7.38
N LYS A 14 6.70 -4.82 8.62
CA LYS A 14 5.34 -4.89 9.17
C LYS A 14 4.35 -4.06 8.35
N MET A 15 4.72 -2.85 7.95
CA MET A 15 3.86 -2.04 7.07
C MET A 15 3.60 -2.71 5.72
N MET A 16 4.64 -3.24 5.06
CA MET A 16 4.46 -3.94 3.79
C MET A 16 3.61 -5.22 3.94
N ARG A 17 3.70 -5.92 5.07
CA ARG A 17 2.84 -7.08 5.38
C ARG A 17 1.38 -6.68 5.54
N GLU A 18 1.11 -5.61 6.29
CA GLU A 18 -0.24 -5.09 6.51
C GLU A 18 -0.88 -4.61 5.19
N VAL A 19 -0.12 -3.89 4.36
CA VAL A 19 -0.57 -3.45 3.03
C VAL A 19 -0.90 -4.66 2.15
N ARG A 20 -0.02 -5.67 2.10
CA ARG A 20 -0.28 -6.90 1.32
C ARG A 20 -1.54 -7.61 1.82
N ASN A 21 -1.69 -7.78 3.13
CA ASN A 21 -2.84 -8.45 3.70
C ASN A 21 -4.14 -7.71 3.37
N LYS A 22 -4.12 -6.38 3.41
CA LYS A 22 -5.27 -5.55 3.04
C LYS A 22 -5.65 -5.71 1.57
N ILE A 23 -4.67 -5.63 0.67
CA ILE A 23 -4.90 -5.86 -0.77
C ILE A 23 -5.41 -7.29 -1.01
N GLY A 24 -4.85 -8.28 -0.31
CA GLY A 24 -5.31 -9.67 -0.33
C GLY A 24 -6.78 -9.77 0.06
N SER A 25 -7.17 -9.27 1.24
CA SER A 25 -8.56 -9.29 1.69
C SER A 25 -9.53 -8.58 0.73
N GLU A 26 -9.08 -7.49 0.08
CA GLU A 26 -9.90 -6.74 -0.88
C GLU A 26 -10.01 -7.45 -2.25
N THR A 27 -8.98 -8.17 -2.69
CA THR A 27 -8.89 -8.70 -4.06
C THR A 27 -9.09 -10.22 -4.17
N GLN A 28 -9.03 -10.97 -3.06
CA GLN A 28 -9.09 -12.44 -3.05
C GLN A 28 -10.40 -13.02 -3.61
N ASN A 29 -11.49 -12.26 -3.56
CA ASN A 29 -12.80 -12.65 -4.09
C ASN A 29 -13.17 -11.94 -5.41
N MET A 30 -12.26 -11.16 -6.00
CA MET A 30 -12.52 -10.44 -7.25
C MET A 30 -12.19 -11.32 -8.46
N THR A 31 -13.04 -11.26 -9.47
CA THR A 31 -12.73 -11.79 -10.79
C THR A 31 -11.66 -10.95 -11.48
N TYR A 32 -11.01 -11.50 -12.51
CA TYR A 32 -9.98 -10.79 -13.28
C TYR A 32 -10.45 -9.42 -13.79
N SER A 33 -11.70 -9.30 -14.23
CA SER A 33 -12.32 -8.06 -14.71
C SER A 33 -12.44 -7.00 -13.60
N GLU A 34 -12.84 -7.43 -12.40
CA GLU A 34 -12.98 -6.56 -11.22
C GLU A 34 -11.62 -6.13 -10.68
N LEU A 35 -10.66 -7.04 -10.67
CA LEU A 35 -9.28 -6.76 -10.24
C LEU A 35 -8.61 -5.76 -11.19
N LYS A 36 -8.85 -5.89 -12.51
CA LYS A 36 -8.39 -4.90 -13.51
C LYS A 36 -8.98 -3.51 -13.25
N LYS A 37 -10.30 -3.43 -13.02
CA LYS A 37 -10.96 -2.15 -12.69
C LYS A 37 -10.46 -1.56 -11.37
N TYR A 38 -10.20 -2.39 -10.37
CA TYR A 38 -9.62 -1.97 -9.09
C TYR A 38 -8.25 -1.32 -9.31
N ILE A 39 -7.35 -1.96 -10.06
CA ILE A 39 -6.02 -1.39 -10.37
C ILE A 39 -6.15 -0.08 -11.16
N GLU A 40 -7.00 -0.03 -12.18
CA GLU A 40 -7.23 1.19 -12.97
C GLU A 40 -7.77 2.34 -12.10
N LYS A 41 -8.68 2.05 -11.16
CA LYS A 41 -9.20 3.02 -10.20
C LYS A 41 -8.10 3.52 -9.28
N GLN A 42 -7.31 2.60 -8.70
CA GLN A 42 -6.20 2.96 -7.82
C GLN A 42 -5.15 3.80 -8.55
N MET A 43 -4.83 3.49 -9.82
CA MET A 43 -3.89 4.29 -10.62
C MET A 43 -4.44 5.68 -10.97
N LYS A 44 -5.76 5.82 -11.19
CA LYS A 44 -6.40 7.14 -11.45
C LYS A 44 -6.49 7.99 -10.19
N GLU A 45 -6.80 7.38 -9.04
CA GLU A 45 -6.89 8.06 -7.75
C GLU A 45 -5.50 8.38 -7.19
N SER A 46 -4.52 7.56 -7.53
CA SER A 46 -3.12 7.81 -7.22
C SER A 46 -2.66 9.07 -7.95
N LYS A 47 -2.51 10.16 -7.20
CA LYS A 47 -1.90 11.42 -7.68
C LYS A 47 -0.39 11.27 -7.96
N LEU A 48 0.13 10.05 -8.03
CA LEU A 48 1.50 9.77 -8.36
C LEU A 48 1.73 10.12 -9.82
N LYS A 49 2.60 11.10 -10.05
CA LYS A 49 3.07 11.40 -11.40
C LYS A 49 3.78 10.16 -11.93
N PRO A 50 3.49 9.71 -13.17
CA PRO A 50 4.28 8.68 -13.81
C PRO A 50 5.74 9.12 -13.79
N ILE A 51 6.62 8.28 -13.26
CA ILE A 51 8.06 8.55 -13.26
C ILE A 51 8.51 8.46 -14.73
N GLY A 52 9.00 9.56 -15.29
CA GLY A 52 9.51 9.64 -16.66
C GLY A 52 8.60 10.30 -17.70
N LYS A 53 7.70 11.21 -17.30
CA LYS A 53 6.94 12.07 -18.22
C LYS A 53 7.37 13.54 -18.09
#